data_AF-A0A0V0GI05-F1
#
_entry.id   AF-A0A0V0GI05-F1
#
_cell.length_a   1.000
_cell.length_b   1.000
_cell.length_c   1.000
_cell.angle_alpha   90.00
_cell.angle_beta   90.00
_cell.angle_gamma   90.00
#
_symmetry.space_group_name_H-M   'P 1'
#
loop_
_entity.id
_entity.type
_entity.pdbx_description
1 polymer ?
#
loop_
_entity_poly.entity_id
_entity_poly.type
_entity_poly.pdbx_seq_one_letter_code
_entity_poly.pdbx_strand_id
1 'polypeptide(L)'
;MSPSVARGALNLQILKIGYCQSMEEVITVEEQQGEGIITLFPQLKFLDLRYLPKLGHFIMTEHALEFPFLRKMRIDQCPEMKTFVQ
;
A
#
# COMPACT_ATOMS: atom_id res chain seq x y z
N MET A 1 -6.75 0.24 -10.03
CA MET A 1 -5.50 0.10 -10.79
C MET A 1 -5.27 -1.38 -11.02
N SER A 2 -4.84 -1.82 -12.20
CA SER A 2 -4.60 -3.25 -12.44
C SER A 2 -3.43 -3.77 -11.57
N PRO A 3 -3.48 -5.02 -11.06
CA PRO A 3 -2.42 -5.63 -10.23
C PRO A 3 -1.01 -5.58 -10.85
N SER A 4 -0.91 -5.33 -12.16
CA SER A 4 0.33 -5.22 -12.92
C SER A 4 1.24 -4.06 -12.51
N VAL A 5 0.70 -2.95 -11.96
CA VAL A 5 1.53 -1.77 -11.63
C VAL A 5 2.43 -2.01 -10.42
N ALA A 6 1.94 -2.72 -9.39
CA ALA A 6 2.73 -3.04 -8.20
C ALA A 6 3.89 -3.99 -8.51
N ARG A 7 3.68 -4.96 -9.42
CA ARG A 7 4.75 -5.83 -9.95
C ARG A 7 5.80 -5.07 -10.77
N GLY A 8 5.42 -3.98 -11.43
CA GLY A 8 6.35 -3.16 -12.23
C GLY A 8 7.20 -2.16 -11.41
N ALA A 9 6.88 -1.94 -10.14
CA ALA A 9 7.46 -0.88 -9.33
C ALA A 9 8.55 -1.38 -8.35
N LEU A 10 9.37 -2.36 -8.77
CA LEU A 10 10.38 -3.00 -7.91
C LEU A 10 11.44 -2.02 -7.37
N ASN A 11 11.70 -0.94 -8.10
CA ASN A 11 12.69 0.08 -7.74
C ASN A 11 12.07 1.31 -7.04
N LEU A 12 10.77 1.27 -6.70
CA LEU A 12 10.09 2.39 -6.08
C LEU A 12 10.65 2.64 -4.67
N GLN A 13 11.29 3.78 -4.46
CA GLN A 13 11.87 4.16 -3.16
C GLN A 13 10.97 5.09 -2.35
N ILE A 14 10.11 5.86 -3.02
CA ILE A 14 9.23 6.85 -2.40
C ILE A 14 7.85 6.72 -3.03
N LEU A 15 6.83 6.49 -2.20
CA LEU A 15 5.44 6.50 -2.59
C LEU A 15 4.71 7.60 -1.82
N LYS A 16 4.12 8.55 -2.56
CA LYS A 16 3.30 9.62 -1.98
C LYS A 16 1.95 9.62 -2.65
N ILE A 17 0.89 9.53 -1.86
CA ILE A 17 -0.49 9.58 -2.32
C ILE A 17 -1.18 10.66 -1.52
N GLY A 18 -1.76 11.63 -2.22
CA GLY A 18 -2.24 12.87 -1.64
C GLY A 18 -3.53 13.34 -2.29
N TYR A 19 -4.45 13.88 -1.50
CA TYR A 19 -5.60 14.65 -1.99
C TYR A 19 -6.56 13.86 -2.90
N CYS A 20 -6.67 12.55 -2.70
CA CYS A 20 -7.61 11.70 -3.44
C CYS A 20 -8.89 11.46 -2.62
N GLN A 21 -9.95 12.18 -2.97
CA GLN A 21 -11.22 12.19 -2.21
C GLN A 21 -12.06 10.92 -2.35
N SER A 22 -11.85 10.15 -3.43
CA SER A 22 -12.63 8.95 -3.76
C SER A 22 -11.83 7.65 -3.60
N MET A 23 -10.62 7.71 -3.07
CA MET A 23 -9.76 6.53 -2.97
C MET A 23 -10.13 5.73 -1.71
N GLU A 24 -10.60 4.51 -1.92
CA GLU A 24 -11.01 3.58 -0.85
C GLU A 24 -9.89 2.59 -0.50
N GLU A 25 -9.12 2.18 -1.51
CA GLU A 25 -7.97 1.29 -1.39
C GLU A 25 -6.88 1.65 -2.42
N VAL A 26 -5.62 1.29 -2.14
CA VAL A 26 -4.49 1.56 -3.05
C VAL A 26 -4.05 0.29 -3.78
N ILE A 27 -3.96 -0.82 -3.06
CA ILE A 27 -3.42 -2.08 -3.59
C ILE A 27 -4.35 -3.22 -3.24
N THR A 28 -4.72 -3.98 -4.26
CA THR A 28 -5.49 -5.22 -4.13
C THR A 28 -4.59 -6.34 -4.62
N VAL A 29 -4.27 -7.29 -3.74
CA VAL A 29 -3.48 -8.47 -4.09
C VAL A 29 -4.43 -9.65 -4.15
N GLU A 30 -4.87 -9.99 -5.36
CA GLU A 30 -5.70 -11.17 -5.61
C GLU A 30 -4.83 -12.44 -5.72
N GLU A 31 -5.41 -13.57 -5.28
CA GLU A 31 -4.83 -14.90 -5.13
C GLU A 31 -3.73 -15.26 -6.15
N GLN A 32 -2.50 -15.41 -5.67
CA GLN A 32 -1.58 -16.38 -6.24
C GLN A 32 -1.57 -17.56 -5.29
N GLN A 33 -2.02 -18.73 -5.75
CA GLN A 33 -2.01 -19.97 -4.98
C GLN A 33 -0.65 -20.19 -4.31
N GLY A 34 -0.58 -20.02 -2.99
CA GLY A 34 0.61 -20.29 -2.21
C GLY A 34 0.59 -19.63 -0.84
N GLU A 35 0.82 -20.42 0.21
CA GLU A 35 1.18 -19.89 1.52
C GLU A 35 2.56 -19.22 1.41
N GLY A 36 2.62 -17.91 1.61
CA GLY A 36 3.89 -17.19 1.52
C GLY A 36 3.81 -15.72 1.90
N ILE A 37 4.95 -15.18 2.34
CA ILE A 37 5.15 -13.74 2.54
C ILE A 37 5.30 -13.07 1.18
N ILE A 38 4.56 -11.98 0.95
CA ILE A 38 4.67 -11.17 -0.28
C ILE A 38 5.49 -9.91 0.03
N THR A 39 6.60 -9.76 -0.69
CA THR A 39 7.40 -8.52 -0.69
C THR A 39 6.79 -7.53 -1.69
N LEU A 40 6.13 -6.48 -1.19
CA LEU A 40 5.63 -5.39 -2.02
C LEU A 40 6.59 -4.20 -1.95
N PHE A 41 6.92 -3.64 -3.11
CA PHE A 41 7.89 -2.55 -3.26
C PHE A 41 9.20 -2.81 -2.47
N PRO A 42 10.01 -3.78 -2.91
CA PRO A 42 11.19 -4.25 -2.18
C PRO A 42 12.28 -3.18 -1.98
N GLN A 43 12.12 -1.97 -2.52
CA GLN A 43 13.04 -0.84 -2.34
C GLN A 43 12.39 0.37 -1.65
N LEU A 44 11.15 0.26 -1.19
CA LEU A 44 10.40 1.37 -0.62
C LEU A 44 11.03 1.80 0.70
N LYS A 45 11.41 3.08 0.77
CA LYS A 45 12.02 3.72 1.95
C LYS A 45 11.07 4.70 2.62
N PHE A 46 10.19 5.34 1.84
CA PHE A 46 9.31 6.40 2.31
C PHE A 46 7.89 6.22 1.77
N LEU A 47 6.91 6.10 2.67
CA LEU A 47 5.48 6.11 2.35
C LEU A 47 4.81 7.33 2.97
N ASP A 48 4.04 8.08 2.19
CA ASP A 48 3.32 9.28 2.62
C ASP A 48 1.88 9.26 2.07
N LEU A 49 0.90 9.04 2.95
CA LEU A 49 -0.53 9.03 2.65
C LEU A 49 -1.17 10.26 3.28
N ARG A 50 -1.70 11.18 2.47
CA ARG A 50 -2.24 12.46 2.97
C ARG A 50 -3.58 12.84 2.36
N TYR A 51 -4.52 13.31 3.17
CA TYR A 51 -5.80 13.85 2.71
C TYR A 51 -6.58 12.82 1.86
N LEU A 52 -6.79 11.63 2.42
CA LEU A 52 -7.49 10.51 1.78
C LEU A 52 -8.71 10.15 2.64
N PRO A 53 -9.82 10.93 2.56
CA PRO A 53 -10.92 10.82 3.50
C PRO A 53 -11.64 9.48 3.48
N LYS A 54 -11.71 8.83 2.32
CA LYS A 54 -12.40 7.55 2.13
C LYS A 54 -11.48 6.32 2.19
N LEU A 55 -10.19 6.49 2.44
CA LEU A 55 -9.26 5.37 2.42
C LEU A 55 -9.55 4.47 3.63
N GLY A 56 -10.03 3.25 3.41
CA GLY A 56 -10.31 2.28 4.48
C GLY A 56 -9.06 1.51 4.90
N HIS A 57 -8.31 1.03 3.90
CA HIS A 57 -7.08 0.26 4.04
C HIS A 57 -6.10 0.61 2.92
N PHE A 58 -4.79 0.52 3.18
CA PHE A 58 -3.79 0.75 2.13
C PHE A 58 -3.67 -0.47 1.21
N ILE A 59 -3.71 -1.68 1.78
CA ILE A 59 -3.56 -2.95 1.05
C ILE A 59 -4.65 -3.92 1.47
N MET A 60 -5.31 -4.54 0.51
CA MET A 60 -6.20 -5.69 0.69
C MET A 60 -5.43 -6.96 0.30
N THR A 61 -5.16 -7.85 1.25
CA THR A 61 -4.48 -9.13 1.00
C THR A 61 -4.69 -10.14 2.13
N GLU A 62 -4.82 -11.42 1.77
CA GLU A 62 -4.85 -12.51 2.75
C GLU A 62 -3.43 -12.97 3.19
N HIS A 63 -2.38 -12.36 2.65
CA HIS A 63 -1.00 -12.82 2.82
C HIS A 63 -0.23 -11.91 3.78
N ALA A 64 0.77 -12.47 4.47
CA ALA A 64 1.71 -11.66 5.23
C ALA A 64 2.52 -10.76 4.28
N LEU A 65 2.68 -9.50 4.64
CA LEU A 65 3.42 -8.51 3.85
C LEU A 65 4.72 -8.13 4.53
N GLU A 66 5.74 -7.89 3.72
CA GLU A 66 7.00 -7.30 4.18
C GLU A 66 7.41 -6.07 3.36
N PHE A 67 8.00 -5.09 4.07
CA PHE A 67 8.61 -3.90 3.50
C PHE A 67 10.04 -3.75 4.03
N PRO A 68 11.00 -4.52 3.50
CA PRO A 68 12.31 -4.73 4.14
C PRO A 68 13.15 -3.45 4.32
N PHE A 69 12.88 -2.41 3.54
CA PHE A 69 13.64 -1.15 3.58
C PHE A 69 12.81 0.07 4.00
N LEU A 70 11.57 -0.12 4.46
CA LEU A 70 10.72 1.01 4.84
C LEU A 70 11.29 1.69 6.08
N ARG A 71 11.70 2.95 5.94
CA ARG A 71 12.33 3.74 7.02
C ARG A 71 11.37 4.74 7.64
N LYS A 72 10.42 5.25 6.85
CA LYS A 72 9.50 6.28 7.31
C LYS A 72 8.14 6.10 6.65
N MET A 73 7.11 6.13 7.49
CA MET A 73 5.72 6.18 7.09
C MET A 73 5.07 7.44 7.66
N ARG A 74 4.28 8.13 6.85
CA ARG A 74 3.39 9.21 7.29
C ARG A 74 1.98 8.89 6.79
N ILE A 75 1.03 8.95 7.71
CA ILE A 75 -0.41 8.89 7.44
C ILE A 75 -1.00 10.12 8.12
N ASP A 76 -1.66 10.98 7.36
CA ASP A 76 -2.17 12.25 7.87
C ASP A 76 -3.47 12.61 7.14
N GLN A 77 -4.52 12.99 7.88
CA GLN A 77 -5.83 13.30 7.31
C GLN A 77 -6.43 12.14 6.48
N CYS A 78 -6.41 10.92 7.05
CA CYS A 78 -7.08 9.73 6.50
C CYS A 78 -8.12 9.18 7.51
N PRO A 79 -9.22 9.92 7.77
CA PRO A 79 -10.16 9.63 8.86
C PRO A 79 -10.87 8.27 8.80
N GLU A 80 -11.15 7.73 7.62
CA GLU A 80 -11.81 6.41 7.48
C GLU A 80 -10.85 5.23 7.56
N MET A 81 -9.53 5.48 7.63
CA MET A 81 -8.52 4.43 7.59
C MET A 81 -8.48 3.67 8.91
N LYS A 82 -8.83 2.38 8.86
CA LYS A 82 -8.89 1.52 10.05
C LYS A 82 -7.60 0.73 10.24
N THR A 83 -7.07 0.18 9.16
CA THR A 83 -5.87 -0.64 9.18
C THR A 83 -4.96 -0.28 8.02
N PHE A 84 -3.67 -0.59 8.16
CA PHE A 84 -2.73 -0.45 7.05
C PHE A 84 -2.92 -1.58 6.03
N VAL A 85 -3.08 -2.81 6.52
CA VAL A 85 -3.39 -4.00 5.74
C VAL A 85 -4.73 -4.54 6.21
N GLN A 86 -5.60 -4.93 5.28
CA GLN A 86 -6.83 -5.66 5.53
C GLN A 86 -6.72 -7.07 4.97
#